data_AF-A0A953GDU5-F1
#
_entry.id   AF-A0A953GDU5-F1
#
_cell.length_a   1.000
_cell.length_b   1.000
_cell.length_c   1.000
_cell.angle_alpha   90.00
_cell.angle_beta   90.00
_cell.angle_gamma   90.00
#
_symmetry.space_group_name_H-M   'P 1'
#
loop_
_entity.id
_entity.type
_entity.pdbx_description
1 polymer ?
#
loop_
_entity_poly.entity_id
_entity_poly.type
_entity_poly.pdbx_seq_one_letter_code
_entity_poly.pdbx_strand_id
1 'polypeptide(L)'
;MNKVLRFAIVFIICYSICLVLFQIRAVSVPFYSTLKVLTTGCVASLLPSADISSQWKSKEGAGSDIYIVYGNPVLIQAAKQEAKNSGQRYATLPTKSLELHLFEMFIVPVLFLIGLYVATPMQWRPKLMNLCIAFAILIIYLLFKIILLSLFEISNARIGVYELGDSAMHFLGKILGVFSLGLTITLAFVLWLIFGFRNSRLAEDFKFVTTK
;
A
#
# COMPACT_ATOMS: atom_id res chain seq x y z
N MET A 1 31.67 18.30 -9.06
CA MET A 1 30.53 17.83 -8.23
C MET A 1 30.58 16.31 -8.16
N ASN A 2 30.57 15.72 -6.97
CA ASN A 2 30.57 14.26 -6.78
C ASN A 2 29.39 13.64 -7.55
N LYS A 3 29.60 12.56 -8.33
CA LYS A 3 28.53 11.91 -9.12
C LYS A 3 27.37 11.44 -8.24
N VAL A 4 27.66 11.03 -7.00
CA VAL A 4 26.66 10.68 -5.98
C VAL A 4 25.82 11.89 -5.59
N LEU A 5 26.46 13.04 -5.35
CA LEU A 5 25.76 14.29 -5.03
C LEU A 5 24.88 14.75 -6.21
N ARG A 6 25.38 14.61 -7.45
CA ARG A 6 24.60 14.90 -8.65
C ARG A 6 23.38 13.98 -8.76
N PHE A 7 23.53 12.68 -8.53
CA PHE A 7 22.42 11.73 -8.51
C PHE A 7 21.40 12.11 -7.43
N ALA A 8 21.84 12.41 -6.22
CA ALA A 8 20.95 12.81 -5.12
C ALA A 8 20.14 14.07 -5.47
N ILE A 9 20.77 15.09 -6.05
CA ILE A 9 20.08 16.31 -6.51
C ILE A 9 19.04 15.99 -7.58
N VAL A 10 19.41 15.21 -8.61
CA VAL A 10 18.48 14.82 -9.68
C VAL A 10 17.32 14.00 -9.12
N PHE A 11 17.59 13.08 -8.20
CA PHE A 11 16.58 12.30 -7.50
C PHE A 11 15.59 13.19 -6.73
N ILE A 12 16.08 14.13 -5.93
CA ILE A 12 15.23 15.05 -5.16
C ILE A 12 14.31 15.84 -6.10
N ILE A 13 14.85 16.35 -7.21
CA ILE A 13 14.08 17.09 -8.21
C ILE A 13 13.01 16.17 -8.84
N CYS A 14 13.39 14.98 -9.30
CA CYS A 14 12.46 14.03 -9.92
C CYS A 14 11.34 13.62 -8.94
N TYR A 15 11.70 13.29 -7.69
CA TYR A 15 10.73 12.90 -6.67
C TYR A 15 9.77 14.05 -6.33
N SER A 16 10.27 15.28 -6.21
CA SER A 16 9.45 16.46 -5.96
C SER A 16 8.48 16.72 -7.11
N ILE A 17 8.94 16.60 -8.36
CA ILE A 17 8.07 16.73 -9.54
C ILE A 17 7.00 15.64 -9.53
N CYS A 18 7.35 14.39 -9.24
CA CYS A 18 6.39 13.30 -9.13
C CYS A 18 5.32 13.56 -8.05
N LEU A 19 5.71 14.07 -6.88
CA LEU A 19 4.78 14.44 -5.82
C LEU A 19 3.82 15.55 -6.26
N VAL A 20 4.33 16.62 -6.86
CA VAL A 20 3.51 17.73 -7.36
C VAL A 20 2.55 17.28 -8.45
N LEU A 21 3.01 16.47 -9.40
CA LEU A 21 2.16 15.91 -10.46
C LEU A 21 1.05 15.03 -9.87
N PHE A 22 1.34 14.28 -8.80
CA PHE A 22 0.33 13.44 -8.16
C PHE A 22 -0.74 14.25 -7.41
N GLN A 23 -0.45 15.48 -6.98
CA GLN A 23 -1.47 16.36 -6.39
C GLN A 23 -2.53 16.79 -7.40
N ILE A 24 -2.26 16.67 -8.71
CA ILE A 24 -3.25 16.95 -9.75
C ILE A 24 -4.36 15.89 -9.70
N ARG A 25 -5.61 16.30 -9.48
CA ARG A 25 -6.79 15.41 -9.37
C ARG A 25 -6.92 14.42 -10.54
N ALA A 26 -6.62 14.87 -11.77
CA ALA A 26 -6.66 14.03 -12.95
C ALA A 26 -5.72 12.81 -12.88
N VAL A 27 -4.62 12.92 -12.11
CA VAL A 27 -3.67 11.85 -11.89
C VAL A 27 -4.02 11.04 -10.64
N SER A 28 -4.30 11.70 -9.51
CA SER A 28 -4.52 11.01 -8.23
C SER A 28 -5.82 10.22 -8.18
N VAL A 29 -6.92 10.76 -8.72
CA VAL A 29 -8.26 10.14 -8.58
C VAL A 29 -8.32 8.73 -9.22
N PRO A 30 -7.85 8.52 -10.47
CA PRO A 30 -7.80 7.17 -11.05
C PRO A 30 -6.93 6.22 -10.22
N PHE A 31 -5.76 6.69 -9.77
CA PHE A 31 -4.84 5.88 -8.98
C PHE A 31 -5.46 5.45 -7.65
N TYR A 32 -6.07 6.36 -6.90
CA TYR A 32 -6.75 6.01 -5.65
C TYR A 32 -7.92 5.07 -5.89
N SER A 33 -8.71 5.26 -6.96
CA SER A 33 -9.80 4.36 -7.30
C SER A 33 -9.30 2.95 -7.57
N THR A 34 -8.25 2.79 -8.38
CA THR A 34 -7.62 1.50 -8.63
C THR A 34 -7.06 0.88 -7.35
N LEU A 35 -6.36 1.66 -6.52
CA LEU A 35 -5.84 1.18 -5.25
C LEU A 35 -6.95 0.71 -4.32
N LYS A 36 -8.04 1.47 -4.18
CA LYS A 36 -9.20 1.07 -3.39
C LYS A 36 -9.77 -0.27 -3.85
N VAL A 37 -10.00 -0.43 -5.16
CA VAL A 37 -10.53 -1.68 -5.72
C VAL A 37 -9.56 -2.83 -5.47
N LEU A 38 -8.26 -2.61 -5.71
CA LEU A 38 -7.22 -3.61 -5.53
C LEU A 38 -7.11 -4.05 -4.07
N THR A 39 -7.01 -3.11 -3.13
CA THR A 39 -6.91 -3.42 -1.70
C THR A 39 -8.17 -4.14 -1.21
N THR A 40 -9.35 -3.66 -1.60
CA THR A 40 -10.61 -4.28 -1.18
C THR A 40 -10.73 -5.69 -1.73
N GLY A 41 -10.44 -5.88 -3.02
CA GLY A 41 -10.47 -7.19 -3.67
C GLY A 41 -9.49 -8.16 -3.03
N CYS A 42 -8.23 -7.75 -2.82
CA CYS A 42 -7.23 -8.60 -2.18
C CYS A 42 -7.62 -9.00 -0.75
N VAL A 43 -8.12 -8.07 0.06
CA VAL A 43 -8.54 -8.37 1.44
C VAL A 43 -9.77 -9.29 1.42
N ALA A 44 -10.78 -9.02 0.59
CA ALA A 44 -11.96 -9.87 0.46
C ALA A 44 -11.64 -11.29 -0.04
N SER A 45 -10.71 -11.44 -0.98
CA SER A 45 -10.30 -12.75 -1.49
C SER A 45 -9.51 -13.58 -0.46
N LEU A 46 -8.71 -12.93 0.39
CA LEU A 46 -7.86 -13.63 1.35
C LEU A 46 -8.50 -13.77 2.74
N LEU A 47 -9.52 -12.98 3.06
CA LEU A 47 -10.31 -13.06 4.28
C LEU A 47 -11.80 -13.32 3.99
N PRO A 48 -12.14 -14.43 3.29
CA PRO A 48 -13.49 -14.66 2.76
C PRO A 48 -14.58 -14.87 3.82
N SER A 49 -14.21 -15.12 5.09
CA SER A 49 -15.18 -15.35 6.18
C SER A 49 -15.78 -14.05 6.72
N ALA A 50 -15.23 -12.90 6.36
CA ALA A 50 -15.77 -11.58 6.71
C ALA A 50 -16.43 -10.94 5.48
N ASP A 51 -17.55 -10.24 5.68
CA ASP A 51 -18.14 -9.38 4.65
C ASP A 51 -17.29 -8.12 4.55
N ILE A 52 -16.60 -7.92 3.42
CA ILE A 52 -15.62 -6.85 3.23
C ILE A 52 -16.07 -5.93 2.10
N SER A 53 -16.12 -4.63 2.40
CA SER A 53 -16.41 -3.58 1.44
C SER A 53 -15.52 -2.37 1.70
N SER A 54 -15.55 -1.37 0.82
CA SER A 54 -14.78 -0.14 1.04
C SER A 54 -15.53 1.13 0.68
N GLN A 55 -15.30 2.16 1.48
CA GLN A 55 -15.94 3.47 1.37
C GLN A 55 -14.88 4.56 1.37
N TRP A 56 -15.15 5.65 0.66
CA TRP A 56 -14.30 6.84 0.76
C TRP A 56 -14.55 7.51 2.11
N LYS A 57 -13.49 7.98 2.79
CA LYS A 57 -13.66 8.76 4.02
C LYS A 57 -14.31 10.12 3.73
N SER A 58 -13.98 10.74 2.60
CA SER A 58 -14.61 11.98 2.14
C SER A 58 -15.93 11.72 1.42
N LYS A 59 -16.94 12.54 1.75
CA LYS A 59 -18.27 12.53 1.09
C LYS A 59 -18.21 12.93 -0.38
N GLU A 60 -17.19 13.68 -0.79
CA GLU A 60 -17.01 14.10 -2.18
C GLU A 60 -16.51 12.96 -3.09
N GLY A 61 -16.10 11.83 -2.50
CA GLY A 61 -15.45 10.75 -3.23
C GLY A 61 -14.04 11.12 -3.70
N ALA A 62 -13.18 10.13 -3.90
CA ALA A 62 -11.83 10.29 -4.45
C ALA A 62 -10.79 11.02 -3.56
N GLY A 63 -10.84 10.80 -2.24
CA GLY A 63 -9.77 11.19 -1.32
C GLY A 63 -8.62 10.18 -1.25
N SER A 64 -7.54 10.52 -0.55
CA SER A 64 -6.44 9.59 -0.25
C SER A 64 -6.81 8.53 0.79
N ASP A 65 -7.89 8.74 1.53
CA ASP A 65 -8.25 7.93 2.68
C ASP A 65 -9.51 7.12 2.40
N ILE A 66 -9.44 5.83 2.72
CA ILE A 66 -10.56 4.89 2.59
C ILE A 66 -10.83 4.20 3.92
N TYR A 67 -12.07 3.80 4.11
CA TYR A 67 -12.44 2.81 5.11
C TYR A 67 -12.60 1.45 4.44
N ILE A 68 -11.91 0.43 4.94
CA ILE A 68 -12.30 -0.96 4.74
C ILE A 68 -13.34 -1.27 5.81
N VAL A 69 -14.57 -1.49 5.37
CA VAL A 69 -15.71 -1.85 6.23
C VAL A 69 -15.82 -3.36 6.25
N TYR A 70 -15.83 -3.92 7.45
CA TYR A 70 -15.89 -5.36 7.66
C TYR A 70 -16.96 -5.74 8.69
N GLY A 71 -17.53 -6.93 8.57
CA GLY A 71 -18.45 -7.47 9.55
C GLY A 71 -18.74 -8.96 9.36
N ASN A 72 -19.46 -9.53 10.31
CA ASN A 72 -19.83 -10.95 10.25
C ASN A 72 -21.00 -11.12 9.27
N PRO A 73 -20.84 -11.92 8.19
CA PRO A 73 -21.87 -12.06 7.17
C PRO A 73 -23.18 -12.61 7.74
N VAL A 74 -23.13 -13.48 8.75
CA VAL A 74 -24.32 -14.05 9.40
C VAL A 74 -25.10 -12.97 10.15
N LEU A 75 -24.41 -12.15 10.94
CA LEU A 75 -25.04 -11.06 11.70
C LEU A 75 -25.59 -9.97 10.77
N ILE A 76 -24.89 -9.67 9.69
CA ILE A 76 -25.35 -8.71 8.68
C ILE A 76 -26.62 -9.21 7.98
N GLN A 77 -26.68 -10.49 7.61
CA GLN A 77 -27.88 -11.07 6.99
C GLN A 77 -29.06 -11.09 7.96
N ALA A 78 -28.84 -11.45 9.22
CA ALA A 78 -29.86 -11.40 10.27
C ALA A 78 -30.43 -9.99 10.44
N ALA A 79 -29.57 -8.97 10.55
CA ALA A 79 -29.98 -7.58 10.68
C ALA A 79 -30.77 -7.08 9.44
N LYS A 80 -30.36 -7.49 8.23
CA LYS A 80 -31.10 -7.18 6.99
C LYS A 80 -32.50 -7.81 6.99
N GLN A 81 -32.61 -9.06 7.44
CA GLN A 81 -33.90 -9.76 7.49
C GLN A 81 -34.82 -9.16 8.55
N GLU A 82 -34.30 -8.78 9.71
CA GLU A 82 -35.05 -8.13 10.78
C GLU A 82 -35.59 -6.75 10.34
N ALA A 83 -34.77 -5.94 9.67
CA ALA A 83 -35.21 -4.66 9.12
C ALA A 83 -36.31 -4.83 8.06
N LYS A 84 -36.19 -5.86 7.21
CA LYS A 84 -37.23 -6.20 6.22
C LYS A 84 -38.53 -6.63 6.88
N ASN A 85 -38.46 -7.45 7.92
CA ASN A 85 -39.63 -7.94 8.66
C ASN A 85 -40.31 -6.83 9.47
N SER A 86 -39.55 -5.86 9.97
CA SER A 86 -40.04 -4.70 10.73
C SER A 86 -40.47 -3.52 9.85
N GLY A 87 -40.37 -3.64 8.52
CA GLY A 87 -40.74 -2.58 7.58
C GLY A 87 -39.83 -1.34 7.61
N GLN A 88 -38.66 -1.44 8.24
CA GLN A 88 -37.71 -0.34 8.31
C GLN A 88 -37.00 -0.14 6.96
N ARG A 89 -37.02 1.10 6.46
CA ARG A 89 -36.32 1.49 5.21
C ARG A 89 -34.80 1.52 5.34
N TYR A 90 -34.29 1.67 6.58
CA TYR A 90 -32.86 1.78 6.88
C TYR A 90 -32.52 0.81 8.00
N ALA A 91 -31.48 -0.01 7.78
CA ALA A 91 -30.97 -0.96 8.77
C ALA A 91 -29.58 -0.51 9.24
N THR A 92 -29.36 -0.47 10.55
CA THR A 92 -28.01 -0.31 11.09
C THR A 92 -27.33 -1.67 11.04
N LEU A 93 -26.28 -1.80 10.22
CA LEU A 93 -25.54 -3.05 10.09
C LEU A 93 -24.45 -3.14 11.17
N PRO A 94 -24.23 -4.32 11.78
CA PRO A 94 -23.17 -4.52 12.77
C PRO A 94 -21.79 -4.63 12.09
N THR A 95 -21.32 -3.52 11.54
CA THR A 95 -20.02 -3.42 10.87
C THR A 95 -19.03 -2.57 11.65
N LYS A 96 -17.75 -2.78 11.37
CA LYS A 96 -16.62 -1.99 11.85
C LYS A 96 -15.83 -1.49 10.65
N SER A 97 -14.95 -0.52 10.87
CA SER A 97 -14.14 0.05 9.80
C SER A 97 -12.69 0.23 10.21
N LEU A 98 -11.78 -0.12 9.29
CA LEU A 98 -10.36 0.17 9.34
C LEU A 98 -10.06 1.33 8.39
N GLU A 99 -9.42 2.39 8.89
CA GLU A 99 -8.96 3.49 8.07
C GLU A 99 -7.62 3.15 7.39
N LEU A 100 -7.53 3.43 6.09
CA LEU A 100 -6.29 3.30 5.32
C LEU A 100 -5.96 4.63 4.63
N HIS A 101 -4.75 5.12 4.87
CA HIS A 101 -4.17 6.30 4.23
C HIS A 101 -3.40 5.87 2.96
N LEU A 102 -4.08 5.80 1.81
CA LEU A 102 -3.50 5.28 0.57
C LEU A 102 -2.31 6.12 0.08
N PHE A 103 -2.30 7.42 0.35
CA PHE A 103 -1.20 8.30 -0.03
C PHE A 103 0.11 7.88 0.64
N GLU A 104 0.10 7.77 1.97
CA GLU A 104 1.28 7.42 2.75
C GLU A 104 1.66 5.96 2.55
N MET A 105 0.67 5.07 2.52
CA MET A 105 0.90 3.62 2.45
C MET A 105 1.39 3.17 1.07
N PHE A 106 0.88 3.75 -0.03
CA PHE A 106 1.24 3.33 -1.39
C PHE A 106 2.00 4.38 -2.17
N ILE A 107 1.42 5.58 -2.28
CA ILE A 107 1.88 6.58 -3.25
C ILE A 107 3.28 7.06 -2.89
N VAL A 108 3.52 7.40 -1.62
CA VAL A 108 4.83 7.91 -1.17
C VAL A 108 5.96 6.90 -1.49
N PRO A 109 5.89 5.62 -1.11
CA PRO A 109 6.89 4.61 -1.49
C PRO A 109 7.01 4.36 -3.00
N VAL A 110 5.89 4.33 -3.72
CA VAL A 110 5.88 4.10 -5.17
C VAL A 110 6.56 5.25 -5.92
N LEU A 111 6.21 6.50 -5.61
CA LEU A 111 6.82 7.67 -6.22
C LEU A 111 8.30 7.78 -5.83
N PHE A 112 8.67 7.38 -4.61
CA PHE A 112 10.06 7.31 -4.18
C PHE A 112 10.86 6.33 -5.05
N LEU A 113 10.33 5.11 -5.25
CA LEU A 113 10.94 4.11 -6.13
C LEU A 113 11.06 4.61 -7.58
N ILE A 114 9.99 5.18 -8.14
CA ILE A 114 9.99 5.73 -9.51
C ILE A 114 11.03 6.84 -9.63
N GLY A 115 11.07 7.77 -8.67
CA GLY A 115 12.05 8.86 -8.63
C GLY A 115 13.49 8.35 -8.68
N LEU A 116 13.82 7.30 -7.91
CA LEU A 116 15.14 6.67 -7.94
C LEU A 116 15.48 6.14 -9.34
N TYR A 117 14.57 5.42 -9.97
CA TYR A 117 14.81 4.83 -11.30
C TYR A 117 14.91 5.87 -12.41
N VAL A 118 14.08 6.93 -12.36
CA VAL A 118 14.16 8.04 -13.32
C VAL A 118 15.53 8.72 -13.22
N ALA A 119 15.98 9.03 -12.00
CA ALA A 119 17.27 9.66 -11.75
C ALA A 119 18.48 8.75 -12.05
N THR A 120 18.29 7.43 -12.08
CA THR A 120 19.38 6.47 -12.30
C THR A 120 19.88 6.52 -13.74
N PRO A 121 21.19 6.72 -13.99
CA PRO A 121 21.75 6.71 -15.34
C PRO A 121 21.90 5.28 -15.85
N MET A 122 20.85 4.80 -16.53
CA MET A 122 20.74 3.43 -17.07
C MET A 122 20.02 3.47 -18.42
N GLN A 123 20.31 2.50 -19.30
CA GLN A 123 19.60 2.36 -20.58
C GLN A 123 18.09 2.14 -20.36
N TRP A 124 17.26 2.76 -21.19
CA TRP A 124 15.80 2.81 -20.98
C TRP A 124 15.11 1.45 -20.95
N ARG A 125 15.44 0.54 -21.87
CA ARG A 125 14.81 -0.80 -21.92
C ARG A 125 15.00 -1.61 -20.63
N PRO A 126 16.24 -1.87 -20.17
CA PRO A 126 16.42 -2.63 -18.94
C PRO A 126 16.01 -1.83 -17.69
N LYS A 127 16.06 -0.48 -17.73
CA LYS A 127 15.53 0.38 -16.66
C LYS A 127 14.03 0.14 -16.45
N LEU A 128 13.24 0.16 -17.52
CA LEU A 128 11.79 -0.05 -17.44
C LEU A 128 11.45 -1.46 -16.95
N MET A 129 12.12 -2.48 -17.47
CA MET A 129 11.91 -3.86 -17.01
C MET A 129 12.22 -4.02 -15.51
N ASN A 130 13.37 -3.50 -15.07
CA ASN A 130 13.77 -3.57 -13.67
C ASN A 130 12.88 -2.72 -12.76
N LEU A 131 12.35 -1.60 -13.25
CA LEU A 131 11.35 -0.81 -12.55
C LEU A 131 10.05 -1.60 -12.40
N CYS A 132 9.56 -2.26 -13.46
CA CYS A 132 8.35 -3.07 -13.40
C CYS A 132 8.48 -4.22 -12.38
N ILE A 133 9.63 -4.90 -12.33
CA ILE A 133 9.89 -5.97 -11.36
C ILE A 133 9.90 -5.41 -9.93
N ALA A 134 10.67 -4.34 -9.68
CA ALA A 134 10.73 -3.72 -8.36
C ALA A 134 9.37 -3.16 -7.91
N PHE A 135 8.62 -2.57 -8.83
CA PHE A 135 7.27 -2.07 -8.60
C PHE A 135 6.32 -3.21 -8.23
N ALA A 136 6.34 -4.33 -8.98
CA ALA A 136 5.51 -5.49 -8.69
C ALA A 136 5.80 -6.06 -7.28
N ILE A 137 7.09 -6.22 -6.93
CA ILE A 137 7.49 -6.70 -5.60
C ILE A 137 7.00 -5.73 -4.50
N LEU A 138 7.16 -4.42 -4.70
CA LEU A 138 6.71 -3.41 -3.75
C LEU A 138 5.18 -3.45 -3.58
N ILE A 139 4.41 -3.55 -4.66
CA ILE A 139 2.94 -3.64 -4.59
C ILE A 139 2.50 -4.91 -3.86
N ILE A 140 3.11 -6.06 -4.16
CA ILE A 140 2.81 -7.32 -3.45
C ILE A 140 3.06 -7.17 -1.95
N TYR A 141 4.20 -6.60 -1.57
CA TYR A 141 4.54 -6.32 -0.17
C TYR A 141 3.51 -5.39 0.51
N LEU A 142 3.09 -4.32 -0.17
CA LEU A 142 2.12 -3.37 0.37
C LEU A 142 0.73 -3.98 0.54
N LEU A 143 0.29 -4.80 -0.42
CA LEU A 143 -0.96 -5.53 -0.31
C LEU A 143 -0.91 -6.53 0.85
N PHE A 144 0.18 -7.30 0.95
CA PHE A 144 0.40 -8.25 2.04
C PHE A 144 0.32 -7.57 3.42
N LYS A 145 0.96 -6.41 3.56
CA LYS A 145 0.87 -5.58 4.76
C LYS A 145 -0.58 -5.21 5.12
N ILE A 146 -1.39 -4.81 4.14
CA ILE A 146 -2.80 -4.43 4.36
C ILE A 146 -3.65 -5.64 4.74
N ILE A 147 -3.38 -6.81 4.17
CA ILE A 147 -4.08 -8.04 4.54
C ILE A 147 -3.78 -8.39 6.00
N LEU A 148 -2.52 -8.31 6.43
CA LEU A 148 -2.16 -8.52 7.84
C LEU A 148 -2.80 -7.49 8.78
N LEU A 149 -2.82 -6.21 8.38
CA LEU A 149 -3.46 -5.16 9.16
C LEU A 149 -4.98 -5.41 9.29
N SER A 150 -5.62 -5.80 8.19
CA SER A 150 -7.05 -6.11 8.15
C SER A 150 -7.37 -7.33 9.02
N LEU A 151 -6.56 -8.38 8.93
CA LEU A 151 -6.70 -9.57 9.77
C LEU A 151 -6.57 -9.21 11.26
N PHE A 152 -5.59 -8.40 11.63
CA PHE A 152 -5.39 -7.95 13.00
C PHE A 152 -6.59 -7.17 13.52
N GLU A 153 -7.08 -6.20 12.75
CA GLU A 153 -8.21 -5.36 13.14
C GLU A 153 -9.53 -6.15 13.24
N ILE A 154 -9.80 -7.02 12.27
CA ILE A 154 -10.97 -7.91 12.30
C ILE A 154 -10.93 -8.82 13.53
N SER A 155 -9.77 -9.42 13.80
CA SER A 155 -9.58 -10.30 14.95
C SER A 155 -9.72 -9.54 16.27
N ASN A 156 -9.11 -8.36 16.37
CA ASN A 156 -9.17 -7.50 17.55
C ASN A 156 -10.58 -7.00 17.85
N ALA A 157 -11.38 -6.76 16.82
CA ALA A 157 -12.76 -6.33 16.95
C ALA A 157 -13.71 -7.42 17.50
N ARG A 158 -13.25 -8.69 17.58
CA ARG A 158 -14.00 -9.85 18.12
C ARG A 158 -15.42 -9.94 17.55
N ILE A 159 -15.54 -9.85 16.23
CA ILE A 159 -16.84 -9.89 15.53
C ILE A 159 -17.35 -11.34 15.29
N GLY A 160 -16.80 -12.33 16.00
CA GLY A 160 -17.12 -13.75 15.78
C GLY A 160 -16.52 -14.34 14.50
N VAL A 161 -15.54 -13.67 13.89
CA VAL A 161 -14.81 -14.15 12.70
C VAL A 161 -13.33 -13.85 12.90
N TYR A 162 -12.47 -14.81 12.55
CA TYR A 162 -11.01 -14.72 12.70
C TYR A 162 -10.57 -14.39 14.14
N GLU A 163 -11.20 -14.99 15.15
CA GLU A 163 -10.79 -14.81 16.55
C GLU A 163 -9.46 -15.52 16.81
N LEU A 164 -8.41 -14.71 16.97
CA LEU A 164 -7.06 -15.20 17.26
C LEU A 164 -6.86 -15.19 18.77
N GLY A 165 -6.18 -16.22 19.29
CA GLY A 165 -5.76 -16.22 20.69
C GLY A 165 -4.73 -15.12 20.98
N ASP A 166 -4.60 -14.74 22.25
CA ASP A 166 -3.78 -13.60 22.68
C ASP A 166 -2.32 -13.68 22.20
N SER A 167 -1.73 -14.89 22.20
CA SER A 167 -0.37 -15.12 21.70
C SER A 167 -0.21 -14.81 20.21
N ALA A 168 -1.20 -15.20 19.39
CA ALA A 168 -1.21 -14.94 17.96
C ALA A 168 -1.45 -13.45 17.65
N MET A 169 -2.33 -12.80 18.42
CA MET A 169 -2.56 -11.36 18.34
C MET A 169 -1.31 -10.56 18.69
N HIS A 170 -0.60 -10.94 19.77
CA HIS A 170 0.63 -10.27 20.16
C HIS A 170 1.75 -10.47 19.13
N PHE A 171 1.86 -11.66 18.52
CA PHE A 171 2.79 -11.91 17.43
C PHE A 171 2.46 -11.08 16.19
N LEU A 172 1.19 -11.05 15.78
CA LEU A 172 0.74 -10.27 14.63
C LEU A 172 0.94 -8.76 14.85
N GLY A 173 0.66 -8.25 16.05
CA GLY A 173 0.93 -6.87 16.43
C GLY A 173 2.42 -6.50 16.36
N LYS A 174 3.31 -7.39 16.82
CA LYS A 174 4.77 -7.19 16.68
C LYS A 174 5.19 -7.12 15.21
N ILE A 175 4.68 -8.02 14.38
CA ILE A 175 4.94 -8.04 12.95
C ILE A 175 4.48 -6.72 12.31
N LEU A 176 3.25 -6.29 12.60
CA LEU A 176 2.71 -5.02 12.09
C LEU A 176 3.53 -3.81 12.54
N GLY A 177 4.08 -3.84 13.75
CA GLY A 177 5.03 -2.83 14.24
C GLY A 177 6.29 -2.70 13.38
N VAL A 178 6.74 -3.80 12.74
CA VAL A 178 7.89 -3.77 11.82
C VAL A 178 7.51 -3.14 10.48
N PHE A 179 6.26 -3.30 10.03
CA PHE A 179 5.72 -2.77 8.77
C PHE A 179 5.51 -1.24 8.78
N SER A 180 6.44 -0.47 9.33
CA SER A 180 6.41 0.99 9.33
C SER A 180 6.57 1.59 7.91
N LEU A 181 6.23 2.87 7.76
CA LEU A 181 6.52 3.63 6.55
C LEU A 181 8.03 3.63 6.26
N GLY A 182 8.86 3.79 7.29
CA GLY A 182 10.32 3.76 7.17
C GLY A 182 10.85 2.44 6.60
N LEU A 183 10.32 1.29 7.04
CA LEU A 183 10.69 -0.01 6.46
C LEU A 183 10.28 -0.11 4.99
N THR A 184 9.11 0.44 4.64
CA THR A 184 8.59 0.43 3.27
C THR A 184 9.47 1.25 2.32
N ILE A 185 9.92 2.44 2.77
CA ILE A 185 10.90 3.25 2.03
C ILE A 185 12.26 2.55 1.94
N THR A 186 12.70 1.92 3.02
CA THR A 186 13.94 1.14 3.05
C THR A 186 13.88 -0.01 2.05
N LEU A 187 12.76 -0.73 1.98
CA LEU A 187 12.54 -1.78 1.01
C LEU A 187 12.59 -1.24 -0.42
N ALA A 188 11.92 -0.12 -0.71
CA ALA A 188 12.00 0.53 -2.03
C ALA A 188 13.44 0.88 -2.41
N PHE A 189 14.23 1.38 -1.46
CA PHE A 189 15.65 1.66 -1.66
C PHE A 189 16.48 0.38 -1.91
N VAL A 190 16.23 -0.69 -1.16
CA VAL A 190 16.89 -2.00 -1.37
C VAL A 190 16.56 -2.59 -2.73
N LEU A 191 15.29 -2.53 -3.15
CA LEU A 191 14.87 -2.97 -4.48
C LEU A 191 15.58 -2.16 -5.57
N TRP A 192 15.68 -0.85 -5.39
CA TRP A 192 16.48 -0.02 -6.27
C TRP A 192 17.97 -0.41 -6.28
N LEU A 193 18.58 -0.73 -5.14
CA LEU A 193 19.98 -1.17 -5.09
C LEU A 193 20.20 -2.45 -5.91
N ILE A 194 19.30 -3.43 -5.75
CA ILE A 194 19.39 -4.74 -6.40
C ILE A 194 19.16 -4.64 -7.91
N PHE A 195 18.11 -3.94 -8.32
CA PHE A 195 17.62 -3.97 -9.70
C PHE A 195 18.00 -2.72 -10.50
N GLY A 196 18.10 -1.56 -9.86
CA GLY A 196 18.46 -0.28 -10.50
C GLY A 196 19.96 0.00 -10.43
N PHE A 197 20.48 0.23 -9.23
CA PHE A 197 21.86 0.66 -9.00
C PHE A 197 22.89 -0.32 -9.57
N ARG A 198 22.77 -1.62 -9.25
CA ARG A 198 23.69 -2.66 -9.73
C ARG A 198 23.87 -2.69 -11.25
N ASN A 199 22.82 -2.33 -12.00
CA ASN A 199 22.79 -2.35 -13.46
C ASN A 199 23.00 -0.97 -14.08
N SER A 200 23.39 0.03 -13.28
CA SER A 200 23.59 1.41 -13.70
C SER A 200 25.07 1.73 -13.91
N ARG A 201 25.34 2.80 -14.68
CA ARG A 201 26.70 3.34 -14.86
C ARG A 201 27.33 3.82 -13.55
N LEU A 202 26.53 4.07 -12.50
CA LEU A 202 27.06 4.43 -11.17
C LEU A 202 27.77 3.24 -10.51
N ALA A 203 27.26 2.02 -10.69
CA ALA A 203 27.86 0.83 -10.07
C ALA A 203 29.19 0.44 -10.73
N GLU A 204 29.36 0.72 -12.03
CA GLU A 204 30.64 0.52 -12.73
C GLU A 204 31.75 1.35 -12.07
N ASP A 205 31.49 2.63 -11.79
CA ASP A 205 32.45 3.52 -11.13
C ASP A 205 32.82 3.07 -9.70
N PHE A 206 31.86 2.53 -8.93
CA PHE A 206 32.12 2.04 -7.58
C PHE A 206 33.01 0.80 -7.55
N LYS A 207 32.90 -0.09 -8.55
CA LYS A 207 33.75 -1.27 -8.68
C LYS A 207 35.22 -0.92 -8.94
N PHE A 208 35.50 0.20 -9.62
CA PHE A 208 36.86 0.67 -9.89
C PHE A 208 37.55 1.32 -8.69
N VAL A 209 36.80 1.75 -7.68
CA VAL A 209 37.37 2.35 -6.46
C VAL A 209 37.83 1.27 -5.46
N THR A 210 37.23 0.09 -5.48
CA THR A 210 37.57 -1.03 -4.59
C THR A 210 38.70 -1.93 -5.08
N THR A 211 39.20 -1.73 -6.31
CA THR A 211 40.29 -2.51 -6.92
C THR A 211 41.62 -1.74 -7.03
N LYS A 212 41.80 -0.69 -6.23
CA LYS A 212 43.12 -0.06 -6.01
C LYS A 212 43.60 -0.32 -4.60
#